data_AF-A0A6G6WPA7-F1
#
_entry.id   AF-A0A6G6WPA7-F1
#
_cell.length_a   1.000
_cell.length_b   1.000
_cell.length_c   1.000
_cell.angle_alpha   90.00
_cell.angle_beta   90.00
_cell.angle_gamma   90.00
#
_symmetry.space_group_name_H-M   'P 1'
#
loop_
_entity.id
_entity.type
_entity.pdbx_description
1 polymer ?
#
loop_
_entity_poly.entity_id
_entity_poly.type
_entity_poly.pdbx_seq_one_letter_code
_entity_poly.pdbx_strand_id
1 'polypeptide(L)' 'MAVNKPPGDNARKGAVRKRSQLKTQMEGEEHWTKRDKTSGEFMAQKKDPEAPPYKGVRKE' A
#
# COMPACT_ATOMS: atom_id res chain seq x y z
N MET A 1 20.50 23.78 -8.26
CA MET A 1 21.26 23.23 -7.11
C MET A 1 20.52 22.04 -6.56
N ALA A 2 21.18 20.89 -6.38
CA ALA A 2 20.55 19.72 -5.78
C ALA A 2 20.51 19.90 -4.25
N VAL A 3 19.34 20.18 -3.70
CA VAL A 3 19.15 20.24 -2.25
C VAL A 3 19.17 18.82 -1.69
N ASN A 4 20.27 18.44 -1.04
CA ASN A 4 20.34 17.20 -0.26
C ASN A 4 19.38 17.32 0.92
N LYS A 5 18.16 16.81 0.75
CA LYS A 5 17.17 16.69 1.83
C LYS A 5 17.80 15.90 2.99
N PRO A 6 17.66 16.34 4.25
CA PRO A 6 18.32 15.69 5.37
C PRO A 6 17.97 14.19 5.39
N PRO A 7 18.97 13.29 5.51
CA PRO A 7 18.71 11.86 5.65
C PRO A 7 17.96 11.65 6.97
N GLY A 8 16.67 11.36 6.90
CA GLY A 8 15.85 11.26 8.12
C GLY A 8 14.34 11.41 7.93
N ASP A 9 13.84 11.76 6.73
CA ASP A 9 12.44 11.48 6.40
C ASP A 9 12.25 9.97 6.61
N ASN A 10 11.47 9.54 7.61
CA ASN A 10 11.12 8.14 7.91
C ASN A 10 10.37 7.43 6.74
N ALA A 11 10.54 7.92 5.51
CA ALA A 11 10.09 7.34 4.28
C ALA A 11 10.79 6.00 4.05
N ARG A 12 9.97 4.96 3.93
CA ARG A 12 10.40 3.62 3.55
C ARG A 12 11.11 3.66 2.19
N LYS A 13 12.35 3.16 2.16
CA LYS A 13 13.11 2.92 0.93
C LYS A 13 12.93 1.47 0.50
N GLY A 14 12.33 1.24 -0.66
CA GLY A 14 12.18 -0.09 -1.27
C GLY A 14 10.80 -0.74 -1.11
N ALA A 15 10.67 -1.93 -1.71
CA ALA A 15 9.41 -2.66 -1.80
C ALA A 15 8.95 -3.26 -0.47
N VAL A 16 7.63 -3.32 -0.27
CA VAL A 16 6.97 -3.94 0.87
C VAL A 16 6.81 -5.43 0.60
N ARG A 17 7.67 -6.25 1.21
CA ARG A 17 7.70 -7.71 0.98
C ARG A 17 6.76 -8.52 1.88
N LYS A 18 6.45 -8.01 3.08
CA LYS A 18 5.60 -8.69 4.09
C LYS A 18 4.10 -8.48 3.86
N ARG A 19 3.73 -7.68 2.86
CA ARG A 19 2.33 -7.32 2.60
C ARG A 19 2.04 -7.50 1.13
N SER A 20 0.78 -7.71 0.86
CA SER A 20 0.21 -7.75 -0.47
C SER A 20 -1.02 -6.86 -0.52
N GLN A 21 -1.54 -6.63 -1.71
CA GLN A 21 -2.79 -5.93 -1.91
C GLN A 21 -3.66 -6.66 -2.91
N LEU A 22 -4.95 -6.64 -2.66
CA LEU A 22 -5.98 -7.14 -3.57
C LEU A 22 -7.05 -6.08 -3.78
N LYS A 23 -7.80 -6.25 -4.86
CA LYS A 23 -8.96 -5.42 -5.16
C LYS A 23 -10.17 -6.05 -4.46
N THR A 24 -10.79 -5.31 -3.55
CA THR A 24 -11.96 -5.74 -2.77
C THR A 24 -13.13 -4.83 -3.08
N GLN A 25 -14.32 -5.38 -3.20
CA GLN A 25 -15.54 -4.58 -3.37
C GLN A 25 -16.13 -4.24 -2.01
N MET A 26 -16.33 -2.96 -1.72
CA MET A 26 -17.06 -2.48 -0.53
C MET A 26 -18.16 -1.55 -1.01
N GLU A 27 -19.39 -1.76 -0.51
CA GLU A 27 -20.55 -0.90 -0.81
C GLU A 27 -20.83 -0.68 -2.31
N GLY A 28 -20.37 -1.59 -3.17
CA GLY A 28 -20.53 -1.50 -4.63
C GLY A 28 -19.33 -0.90 -5.37
N GLU A 29 -18.33 -0.40 -4.66
CA GLU A 29 -17.13 0.23 -5.23
C GLU A 29 -15.89 -0.66 -5.04
N GLU A 30 -14.93 -0.55 -5.96
CA GLU A 30 -13.70 -1.35 -5.90
C GLU A 30 -12.57 -0.59 -5.18
N HIS A 31 -12.10 -1.14 -4.07
CA HIS A 31 -11.02 -0.54 -3.26
C HIS A 31 -9.77 -1.42 -3.23
N TRP A 32 -8.61 -0.79 -3.09
CA TRP A 32 -7.36 -1.49 -2.80
C TRP A 32 -7.21 -1.75 -1.30
N THR A 33 -7.14 -3.03 -0.92
CA THR A 33 -6.99 -3.45 0.47
C THR A 33 -5.68 -4.21 0.65
N LYS A 34 -4.92 -3.85 1.71
CA LYS A 34 -3.71 -4.56 2.10
C LYS A 34 -4.04 -5.81 2.89
N ARG A 35 -3.28 -6.87 2.60
CA ARG A 35 -3.28 -8.13 3.36
C ARG A 35 -1.89 -8.42 3.91
N ASP A 36 -1.82 -8.92 5.14
CA ASP A 36 -0.56 -9.42 5.69
C ASP A 36 -0.24 -10.77 5.08
N LYS A 37 1.00 -10.96 4.61
CA LYS A 37 1.40 -12.21 3.94
C LYS A 37 1.54 -13.38 4.93
N THR A 38 1.74 -13.09 6.21
CA THR A 38 2.02 -14.08 7.26
C THR A 38 0.72 -14.49 7.95
N SER A 39 -0.07 -13.53 8.43
CA SER A 39 -1.33 -13.82 9.14
C SER A 39 -2.53 -13.96 8.20
N GLY A 40 -2.48 -13.38 6.99
CA GLY A 40 -3.62 -13.34 6.07
C GLY A 40 -4.69 -12.32 6.47
N GLU A 41 -4.44 -11.48 7.46
CA GLU A 41 -5.39 -10.47 7.92
C GLU A 41 -5.47 -9.28 6.94
N PHE A 42 -6.67 -8.73 6.78
CA PHE A 42 -6.87 -7.46 6.09
C PHE A 42 -6.46 -6.32 7.03
N MET A 43 -5.60 -5.42 6.56
CA MET A 43 -5.03 -4.35 7.39
C MET A 43 -5.61 -2.98 7.10
N ALA A 44 -5.38 -2.48 5.87
CA ALA A 44 -5.70 -1.11 5.52
C ALA A 44 -6.31 -1.07 4.13
N GLN A 45 -7.44 -0.40 4.03
CA GLN A 45 -8.15 -0.16 2.78
C GLN A 45 -7.95 1.28 2.34
N LYS A 46 -7.89 1.50 1.03
CA LYS A 46 -7.93 2.85 0.49
C LYS A 46 -9.34 3.40 0.58
N LYS A 47 -9.45 4.60 1.15
CA LYS A 47 -10.71 5.36 1.23
C LYS A 47 -11.26 5.68 -0.15
N ASP A 48 -10.39 6.12 -1.05
CA ASP A 48 -10.75 6.46 -2.42
C ASP A 48 -10.69 5.18 -3.30
N PRO A 49 -11.81 4.79 -3.95
CA PRO A 49 -11.90 3.61 -4.81
C PRO A 49 -11.07 3.76 -6.10
N GLU A 50 -10.94 4.97 -6.64
CA GLU A 50 -10.20 5.23 -7.87
C GLU A 50 -8.70 5.42 -7.63
N ALA A 51 -8.30 5.54 -6.36
CA ALA A 51 -6.91 5.79 -6.02
C ALA A 51 -6.00 4.63 -6.44
N PRO A 52 -4.77 4.93 -6.90
CA PRO A 52 -3.85 3.91 -7.40
C PRO A 52 -3.46 2.92 -6.29
N PRO A 53 -3.03 1.70 -6.66
CA PRO A 53 -2.56 0.71 -5.71
C PRO A 53 -1.45 1.25 -4.81
N TYR A 54 -1.29 0.67 -3.62
CA TYR A 54 -0.24 1.03 -2.70
C TYR A 54 1.13 0.87 -3.35
N LYS A 55 1.89 1.97 -3.37
CA LYS A 55 3.23 2.01 -3.96
C LYS A 55 4.14 0.99 -3.27
N GLY A 56 4.80 0.16 -4.08
CA GLY A 56 5.74 -0.84 -3.61
C GLY A 56 5.12 -2.05 -2.90
N VAL A 57 3.80 -2.21 -2.89
CA VAL A 57 3.12 -3.42 -2.39
C VAL A 57 2.78 -4.32 -3.58
N ARG A 58 3.07 -5.62 -3.51
CA ARG A 58 2.72 -6.56 -4.60
C ARG A 58 1.20 -6.72 -4.71
N LYS A 59 0.67 -6.81 -5.93
CA LYS A 59 -0.71 -7.25 -6.16
C LYS A 59 -0.77 -8.78 -6.03
N GLU A 60 -1.86 -9.29 -5.46
CA GLU A 60 -2.19 -10.73 -5.48
C GLU A 60 -3.00 -11.10 -6.71
#